data_AF-A0A355PFM6-F1
#
_entry.id   AF-A0A355PFM6-F1
#
_cell.length_a   1.000
_cell.length_b   1.000
_cell.length_c   1.000
_cell.angle_alpha   90.00
_cell.angle_beta   90.00
_cell.angle_gamma   90.00
#
_symmetry.space_group_name_H-M   'P 1'
#
loop_
_entity.id
_entity.type
_entity.pdbx_description
1 polymer ?
#
loop_
_entity_poly.entity_id
_entity_poly.type
_entity_poly.pdbx_seq_one_letter_code
_entity_poly.pdbx_strand_id
1 'polypeptide(L)' 'AIEALREALPDNPRWAVTVRHGVLLMRYLGTSRNEAWALCEHAWQLLRPRWIGREAHTPRIWLT' A
#
# COMPACT_ATOMS: atom_id res chain seq x y z
N ALA A 1 -3.44 -1.42 11.20
CA ALA A 1 -3.33 -1.20 9.74
C ALA A 1 -1.87 -1.06 9.33
N ILE A 2 -1.12 -0.10 9.89
CA ILE A 2 0.32 0.07 9.59
C ILE A 2 1.16 -1.17 9.93
N GLU A 3 0.95 -1.79 11.10
CA GLU A 3 1.69 -3.01 11.48
C GLU A 3 1.40 -4.18 10.55
N ALA A 4 0.14 -4.37 10.16
CA ALA A 4 -0.23 -5.41 9.19
C ALA A 4 0.45 -5.23 7.83
N LEU A 5 0.74 -3.99 7.40
CA LEU A 5 1.53 -3.74 6.20
C LEU A 5 3.01 -4.05 6.39
N ARG A 6 3.58 -3.67 7.54
CA ARG A 6 4.98 -3.93 7.86
C ARG A 6 5.29 -5.42 7.97
N GLU A 7 4.33 -6.21 8.47
CA GLU A 7 4.46 -7.65 8.60
C GLU A 7 4.27 -8.38 7.26
N ALA A 8 3.32 -7.92 6.42
CA ALA A 8 2.98 -8.61 5.18
C ALA A 8 3.86 -8.24 3.97
N LEU A 9 4.40 -7.02 3.94
CA LEU A 9 5.25 -6.56 2.85
C LEU A 9 6.72 -6.92 3.12
N PRO A 10 7.49 -7.29 2.08
CA PRO A 10 8.89 -7.66 2.26
C PRO A 10 9.72 -6.49 2.79
N ASP A 11 10.58 -6.76 3.76
CA ASP A 11 11.53 -5.78 4.26
C ASP A 11 12.45 -5.32 3.13
N ASN A 12 12.42 -4.02 2.83
CA ASN A 12 13.12 -3.44 1.70
C ASN A 12 13.33 -1.92 1.95
N PRO A 13 14.57 -1.41 1.85
CA PRO A 13 14.85 0.01 2.09
C PRO A 13 14.23 0.96 1.06
N ARG A 14 13.68 0.43 -0.05
CA ARG A 14 13.03 1.21 -1.09
C ARG A 14 11.59 1.60 -0.78
N TRP A 15 11.03 1.24 0.37
CA TRP A 15 9.71 1.72 0.73
C TRP A 15 9.58 2.01 2.23
N ALA A 16 8.62 2.86 2.56
CA ALA A 16 8.27 3.16 3.94
C ALA A 16 6.78 3.45 4.07
N VAL A 17 6.22 3.10 5.23
CA VAL A 17 4.86 3.43 5.62
C VAL A 17 4.87 4.24 6.93
N THR A 18 4.11 5.32 6.95
CA THR A 18 3.98 6.24 8.09
C THR A 18 2.54 6.69 8.24
N VAL A 19 2.05 6.89 9.46
CA VAL A 19 0.76 7.54 9.70
C VAL A 19 1.01 8.96 10.19
N ARG A 20 0.39 9.94 9.55
CA ARG A 20 0.47 11.35 9.94
C ARG A 20 -0.93 11.97 9.93
N HIS A 21 -1.33 12.57 11.05
CA HIS A 21 -2.67 13.19 11.22
C HIS A 21 -3.84 12.27 10.78
N GLY A 22 -3.76 10.98 11.11
CA GLY A 22 -4.77 9.98 10.73
C GLY A 22 -4.71 9.50 9.28
N VAL A 23 -3.79 10.01 8.47
CA VAL A 23 -3.59 9.59 7.07
C VAL A 23 -2.42 8.61 7.00
N LEU A 24 -2.63 7.45 6.38
CA LEU A 24 -1.58 6.50 6.07
C LEU A 24 -0.87 6.91 4.78
N LEU A 25 0.41 7.18 4.88
CA LEU A 25 1.29 7.56 3.79
C LEU A 25 2.26 6.43 3.49
N MET A 26 2.19 5.92 2.26
CA MET A 26 3.09 4.90 1.75
C MET A 26 3.97 5.52 0.66
N ARG A 27 5.28 5.32 0.75
CA ARG A 27 6.28 5.92 -0.13
C ARG A 27 7.18 4.85 -0.71
N TYR A 28 7.53 5.00 -1.97
CA TYR A 28 8.47 4.15 -2.69
C TYR A 28 9.62 5.00 -3.25
N LEU A 29 10.84 4.48 -3.17
CA LEU A 29 12.08 5.08 -3.66
C LEU A 29 12.67 4.18 -4.74
N GLY A 30 12.45 4.53 -6.00
CA GLY A 30 12.99 3.81 -7.14
C GLY A 30 12.44 4.34 -8.46
N THR A 31 12.98 3.83 -9.57
CA THR A 31 12.61 4.26 -10.93
C THR A 31 11.63 3.30 -11.62
N SER A 32 11.43 2.11 -11.05
CA SER A 32 10.48 1.13 -11.56
C SER A 32 9.05 1.45 -11.12
N ARG A 33 8.23 1.94 -12.06
CA ARG A 33 6.79 2.14 -11.86
C ARG A 33 6.10 0.83 -11.47
N ASN A 34 6.46 -0.28 -12.11
CA ASN A 34 5.81 -1.56 -11.89
C ASN A 34 6.06 -2.10 -10.47
N GLU A 35 7.26 -1.87 -9.90
CA GLU A 35 7.53 -2.19 -8.49
C GLU A 35 6.69 -1.33 -7.54
N ALA A 36 6.64 -0.02 -7.77
CA ALA A 36 5.82 0.89 -6.96
C ALA A 36 4.35 0.48 -6.98
N TRP A 37 3.86 0.10 -8.16
CA TRP A 37 2.49 -0.34 -8.36
C TRP A 37 2.18 -1.63 -7.64
N ALA A 38 3.00 -2.67 -7.82
CA ALA A 38 2.81 -3.96 -7.17
C ALA A 38 2.80 -3.81 -5.64
N LEU A 39 3.65 -2.92 -5.11
CA LEU A 39 3.68 -2.59 -3.69
C LEU A 39 2.38 -1.91 -3.23
N CYS A 40 1.87 -0.92 -3.97
CA CYS A 40 0.59 -0.27 -3.70
C CYS A 40 -0.60 -1.25 -3.81
N GLU A 41 -0.58 -2.15 -4.79
CA GLU A 41 -1.59 -3.19 -5.00
C GLU A 41 -1.66 -4.16 -3.82
N HIS A 42 -0.52 -4.69 -3.39
CA HIS A 42 -0.44 -5.57 -2.23
C HIS A 42 -0.95 -4.85 -0.96
N ALA A 43 -0.52 -3.60 -0.75
CA ALA A 43 -1.02 -2.80 0.37
C ALA A 43 -2.54 -2.60 0.32
N TRP A 44 -3.09 -2.30 -0.86
CA TRP A 44 -4.53 -2.13 -1.05
C TRP A 44 -5.33 -3.40 -0.77
N GLN A 45 -4.82 -4.55 -1.21
CA GLN A 45 -5.42 -5.86 -0.94
C GLN A 45 -5.57 -6.13 0.55
N LEU A 46 -4.59 -5.70 1.36
CA LEU A 46 -4.63 -5.85 2.80
C LEU A 46 -5.51 -4.81 3.50
N LEU A 47 -5.44 -3.55 3.05
CA LEU A 47 -6.06 -2.42 3.73
C LEU A 47 -7.57 -2.34 3.50
N ARG A 48 -8.02 -2.55 2.26
CA ARG A 48 -9.43 -2.30 1.90
C ARG A 48 -10.42 -3.16 2.68
N PRO A 49 -10.23 -4.49 2.83
CA PRO A 49 -11.12 -5.31 3.64
C PRO A 49 -11.13 -4.88 5.11
N ARG A 50 -9.97 -4.45 5.64
CA ARG A 50 -9.83 -4.03 7.05
C ARG A 50 -10.48 -2.69 7.34
N TRP A 51 -10.44 -1.75 6.41
CA TRP A 51 -10.99 -0.40 6.61
C TRP A 51 -12.46 -0.26 6.22
N ILE A 52 -12.89 -0.98 5.19
CA ILE A 52 -14.23 -0.79 4.59
C ILE A 52 -15.07 -2.08 4.67
N GLY A 53 -14.51 -3.20 5.15
CA GLY A 53 -15.23 -4.47 5.26
C GLY A 53 -15.58 -5.09 3.90
N ARG A 54 -14.88 -4.71 2.83
CA ARG A 54 -15.16 -5.15 1.46
C ARG A 54 -13.91 -5.65 0.75
N GLU A 55 -14.06 -6.68 -0.07
CA GLU A 55 -12.99 -7.30 -0.84
C GLU A 55 -12.24 -6.32 -1.76
N ALA A 56 -10.92 -6.43 -1.80
CA ALA A 56 -10.08 -5.60 -2.65
C ALA A 56 -10.41 -5.76 -4.14
N HIS A 57 -10.42 -4.65 -4.86
CA HIS A 57 -10.54 -4.60 -6.31
C HIS A 57 -9.67 -3.45 -6.81
N THR A 58 -9.30 -3.45 -8.09
CA THR A 58 -8.47 -2.40 -8.69
C THR A 58 -9.15 -1.03 -8.58
N PRO A 59 -8.54 -0.04 -7.88
CA PRO A 59 -9.08 1.31 -7.80
C PRO A 59 -9.21 1.97 -9.18
N ARG A 60 -10.32 2.66 -9.44
CA ARG A 60 -10.52 3.35 -10.72
C ARG A 60 -9.43 4.38 -11.04
N ILE A 61 -8.92 5.10 -10.02
CA ILE A 61 -7.84 6.10 -10.16
C ILE A 61 -6.52 5.50 -10.65
N TRP A 62 -6.38 4.18 -10.61
CA TRP A 62 -5.21 3.51 -11.15
C TRP A 62 -5.32 3.36 -12.67
N LEU A 63 -6.53 3.32 -13.23
CA LEU A 63 -6.73 3.11 -14.66
C LEU A 63 -6.74 4.42 -15.49
N THR A 64 -6.29 5.53 -14.92
CA THR A 64 -6.23 6.87 -15.55
C THR A 64 -4.80 7.36 -15.60
#